data_AF-A0A3Q1EF88-F1
#
_entry.id   AF-A0A3Q1EF88-F1
#
_cell.length_a   1.000
_cell.length_b   1.000
_cell.length_c   1.000
_cell.angle_alpha   90.00
_cell.angle_beta   90.00
_cell.angle_gamma   90.00
#
_symmetry.space_group_name_H-M   'P 1'
#
loop_
_entity.id
_entity.type
_entity.pdbx_description
1 polymer ?
#
loop_
_entity_poly.entity_id
_entity_poly.type
_entity_poly.pdbx_seq_one_letter_code
_entity_poly.pdbx_strand_id
1 'polypeptide(L)'
;MTQWTPPDRSGITFEVGAQLEARDRQKTWYTATIEKIDYDKEQVLIHYKQWSRRHDEWFQWNSPYLRPLERVSLRRQGLNPTLLSPLTYCSTSVQTGV
;
A
#
# COMPACT_ATOMS: atom_id res chain seq x y z
N MET A 1 19.82 -22.33 17.71
CA MET A 1 20.00 -21.26 16.70
C MET A 1 18.60 -20.73 16.41
N THR A 2 18.18 -19.66 17.09
CA THR A 2 16.84 -19.09 16.88
C THR A 2 16.86 -18.39 15.53
N GLN A 3 16.03 -18.85 14.58
CA GLN A 3 15.97 -18.26 13.24
C GLN A 3 15.14 -16.97 13.33
N TRP A 4 15.79 -15.82 13.19
CA TRP A 4 15.12 -14.51 13.11
C TRP A 4 14.40 -14.40 11.76
N THR A 5 13.19 -14.94 11.72
CA THR A 5 12.32 -14.90 10.54
C THR A 5 11.18 -13.92 10.79
N PRO A 6 10.76 -13.14 9.80
CA PRO A 6 9.64 -12.23 9.95
C PRO A 6 8.38 -12.97 10.40
N PRO A 7 7.57 -12.37 11.27
CA PRO A 7 6.37 -13.01 11.76
C PRO A 7 5.36 -13.19 10.64
N ASP A 8 4.65 -14.32 10.64
CA ASP A 8 3.48 -14.50 9.78
C ASP A 8 2.32 -13.66 10.32
N ARG A 9 2.18 -12.45 9.79
CA ARG A 9 1.06 -11.55 10.09
C ARG A 9 0.14 -11.50 8.88
N SER A 10 -1.07 -12.04 9.04
CA SER A 10 -2.11 -12.03 8.00
C SER A 10 -2.23 -10.64 7.34
N GLY A 11 -1.99 -10.61 6.03
CA GLY A 11 -2.11 -9.41 5.20
C GLY A 11 -0.93 -8.43 5.24
N ILE A 12 0.15 -8.71 5.98
CA ILE A 12 1.39 -7.93 5.94
C ILE A 12 2.51 -8.79 5.37
N THR A 13 3.11 -8.31 4.28
CA THR A 13 4.32 -8.91 3.71
C THR A 13 5.53 -8.13 4.25
N PHE A 14 6.43 -8.82 4.97
CA PHE A 14 7.65 -8.21 5.52
C PHE A 14 8.80 -8.30 4.52
N GLU A 15 8.71 -7.50 3.48
CA GLU A 15 9.72 -7.37 2.42
C GLU A 15 10.00 -5.90 2.13
N VAL A 16 11.23 -5.56 1.76
CA VAL A 16 11.56 -4.20 1.32
C VAL A 16 10.74 -3.86 0.07
N GLY A 17 10.09 -2.70 0.09
CA GLY A 17 9.16 -2.23 -0.93
C GLY A 17 7.71 -2.68 -0.72
N ALA A 18 7.43 -3.61 0.19
CA ALA A 18 6.07 -4.01 0.52
C ALA A 18 5.27 -2.84 1.11
N GLN A 19 3.98 -2.81 0.81
CA GLN A 19 3.07 -1.74 1.23
C GLN A 19 2.19 -2.18 2.39
N LEU A 20 1.99 -1.28 3.33
CA LEU A 20 1.14 -1.45 4.51
C LEU A 20 0.55 -0.11 4.93
N GLU A 21 -0.24 -0.10 5.99
CA GLU A 21 -0.61 1.13 6.69
C GLU A 21 0.09 1.24 8.03
N ALA A 22 0.66 2.41 8.30
CA ALA A 22 1.33 2.72 9.56
C ALA A 22 0.60 3.86 10.27
N ARG A 23 0.51 3.76 11.61
CA ARG A 23 -0.10 4.79 12.45
C ARG A 23 0.96 5.77 12.94
N ASP A 24 0.74 7.04 12.68
CA ASP A 24 1.64 8.10 13.14
C ASP A 24 1.41 8.46 14.62
N ARG A 25 2.20 9.42 15.11
CA ARG A 25 2.09 9.96 16.49
C ARG A 25 0.77 10.69 16.75
N GLN A 26 0.13 11.23 15.71
CA GLN A 26 -1.19 11.86 15.80
C GLN A 26 -2.33 10.83 15.75
N LYS A 27 -2.00 9.53 15.80
CA LYS A 27 -2.94 8.42 15.83
C LYS A 27 -3.72 8.24 14.52
N THR A 28 -3.21 8.75 13.41
CA THR A 28 -3.78 8.67 12.06
C THR A 28 -3.05 7.59 11.25
N TRP A 29 -3.82 6.82 10.47
CA TRP A 29 -3.28 5.77 9.60
C TRP A 29 -2.94 6.35 8.22
N TYR A 30 -1.77 5.98 7.71
CA TYR A 30 -1.29 6.40 6.40
C TYR A 30 -0.74 5.20 5.62
N THR A 31 -0.88 5.23 4.30
CA THR A 31 -0.19 4.29 3.42
C THR A 31 1.31 4.51 3.50
N ALA A 32 2.04 3.43 3.68
CA ALA A 32 3.48 3.43 3.83
C ALA A 32 4.12 2.24 3.11
N THR A 33 5.44 2.29 3.01
CA THR A 33 6.29 1.24 2.45
C THR A 33 7.36 0.83 3.45
N ILE A 34 7.71 -0.46 3.47
CA ILE A 34 8.89 -0.94 4.20
C ILE A 34 10.14 -0.54 3.41
N GLU A 35 10.95 0.36 3.95
CA GLU A 35 12.19 0.82 3.32
C GLU A 35 13.37 -0.09 3.67
N LYS A 36 13.42 -0.60 4.91
CA LYS A 36 14.48 -1.48 5.42
C LYS A 36 13.92 -2.45 6.46
N ILE A 37 14.62 -3.57 6.66
CA ILE A 37 14.33 -4.54 7.71
C ILE A 37 15.63 -4.79 8.49
N ASP A 38 15.55 -4.67 9.81
CA ASP A 38 16.59 -5.06 10.75
C ASP A 38 16.11 -6.34 11.45
N TYR A 39 16.61 -7.49 10.99
CA TYR A 39 16.21 -8.81 11.50
C TYR A 39 16.74 -9.05 12.92
N ASP A 40 17.89 -8.49 13.27
CA ASP A 40 18.50 -8.66 14.60
C ASP A 40 17.72 -7.89 15.67
N LYS A 41 17.16 -6.73 15.30
CA LYS A 41 16.33 -5.90 16.19
C LYS A 41 14.84 -6.07 16.00
N GLU A 42 14.42 -6.97 15.11
CA GLU A 42 13.01 -7.28 14.82
C GLU A 42 12.22 -6.04 14.37
N GLN A 43 12.88 -5.17 13.59
CA GLN A 43 12.37 -3.85 13.23
C GLN A 43 12.27 -3.63 11.73
N VAL A 44 11.33 -2.77 11.34
CA VAL A 44 11.14 -2.31 9.97
C VAL A 44 11.18 -0.79 9.92
N LEU A 45 11.91 -0.24 8.96
CA LEU A 45 11.91 1.20 8.69
C LEU A 45 10.73 1.50 7.77
N ILE A 46 9.83 2.34 8.24
CA ILE A 46 8.61 2.70 7.52
C ILE A 46 8.76 4.07 6.88
N HIS A 47 8.48 4.15 5.58
CA HIS A 47 8.38 5.40 4.83
C HIS A 47 6.93 5.71 4.48
N TYR A 48 6.43 6.87 4.90
CA TYR A 48 5.08 7.33 4.61
C TYR A 48 4.99 7.93 3.20
N LYS A 49 4.12 7.40 2.33
CA LYS A 49 4.13 7.72 0.88
C LYS A 49 4.03 9.19 0.51
N GLN A 50 3.38 10.01 1.33
CA GLN A 50 3.12 11.43 1.04
C GLN A 50 4.02 12.37 1.86
N TRP A 51 4.98 11.82 2.60
CA TRP A 51 5.79 12.60 3.54
C TRP A 51 7.26 12.56 3.14
N SER A 52 8.03 13.54 3.62
CA SER A 52 9.48 13.54 3.45
C SER A 52 10.12 12.40 4.26
N ARG A 53 11.20 11.81 3.72
CA ARG A 53 12.01 10.75 4.37
C ARG A 53 12.53 11.09 5.76
N ARG A 54 12.56 12.38 6.14
CA ARG A 54 12.88 12.81 7.51
C ARG A 54 11.88 12.29 8.57
N HIS A 55 10.71 11.84 8.12
CA HIS A 55 9.67 11.27 8.97
C HIS A 55 9.68 9.74 8.97
N ASP A 56 10.67 9.11 8.32
CA ASP A 56 10.80 7.66 8.36
C ASP A 56 11.09 7.21 9.79
N GLU A 57 10.38 6.17 10.23
CA GLU A 57 10.41 5.73 11.63
C GLU A 57 10.58 4.21 11.69
N TRP A 58 11.41 3.76 12.63
CA TRP A 58 11.58 2.34 12.91
C TRP A 58 10.43 1.85 13.79
N PHE A 59 9.80 0.76 13.37
CA PHE A 59 8.77 0.06 14.12
C PHE A 59 9.23 -1.36 14.42
N GLN A 60 8.91 -1.85 15.61
CA GLN A 60 8.90 -3.30 15.84
C GLN A 60 7.94 -3.96 14.84
N TRP A 61 8.35 -5.05 14.18
CA TRP A 61 7.54 -5.69 13.14
C TRP A 61 6.21 -6.27 13.65
N ASN A 62 6.11 -6.51 14.96
CA ASN A 62 4.93 -6.97 15.67
C ASN A 62 4.10 -5.79 16.22
N SER A 63 4.48 -4.55 15.91
CA SER A 63 3.80 -3.36 16.42
C SER A 63 2.33 -3.34 16.00
N PRO A 64 1.40 -3.01 16.94
CA PRO A 64 -0.02 -2.84 16.63
C PRO A 64 -0.29 -1.61 15.77
N TYR A 65 0.72 -0.77 15.53
CA TYR A 65 0.66 0.40 14.67
C TYR A 65 1.00 0.10 13.21
N LEU A 66 1.22 -1.16 12.87
CA LEU A 66 1.32 -1.66 11.50
C LEU A 66 0.12 -2.56 11.21
N ARG A 67 -0.56 -2.32 10.08
CA ARG A 67 -1.69 -3.14 9.63
C ARG A 67 -1.64 -3.39 8.11
N PRO A 68 -2.31 -4.43 7.60
CA PRO A 68 -2.43 -4.68 6.17
C PRO A 68 -2.94 -3.45 5.43
N LEU A 69 -2.41 -3.19 4.23
CA LEU A 69 -2.99 -2.18 3.36
C LEU A 69 -4.39 -2.63 2.94
N GLU A 70 -5.42 -1.85 3.25
CA GLU A 70 -6.77 -2.13 2.77
C GLU A 70 -6.78 -2.08 1.23
N ARG A 71 -6.93 -3.25 0.59
CA ARG A 71 -7.20 -3.31 -0.84
C ARG A 71 -8.63 -2.84 -1.04
N VAL A 72 -8.81 -1.61 -1.49
CA VAL A 72 -10.11 -1.17 -1.99
C VAL A 72 -10.43 -2.02 -3.21
N SER A 73 -11.32 -3.00 -3.04
CA SER A 73 -11.92 -3.72 -4.16
C SER A 73 -12.59 -2.68 -5.06
N LEU A 74 -12.13 -2.54 -6.31
CA LEU A 74 -12.72 -1.67 -7.33
C LEU A 74 -14.25 -1.84 -7.45
N ARG A 75 -14.77 -3.00 -7.04
CA ARG A 75 -16.20 -3.30 -6.97
C ARG A 75 -16.99 -2.40 -6.00
N ARG A 76 -16.37 -1.85 -4.94
CA ARG A 76 -17.04 -0.88 -4.02
C ARG A 76 -17.02 0.55 -4.54
N GLN A 77 -16.14 0.89 -5.49
CA GLN A 77 -16.03 2.26 -6.01
C GLN A 77 -16.81 2.49 -7.31
N GLY A 78 -17.48 1.47 -7.87
CA GLY A 78 -18.25 1.61 -9.11
C GLY A 78 -17.42 1.96 -10.35
N LEU A 79 -16.08 2.02 -10.23
CA LEU A 79 -15.18 2.33 -11.33
C LEU A 79 -14.89 1.05 -12.11
N ASN A 80 -15.57 0.92 -13.23
CA ASN A 80 -15.44 -0.19 -14.14
C ASN A 80 -14.07 -0.13 -14.85
N PRO A 81 -13.22 -1.16 -14.78
CA PRO A 81 -11.89 -1.15 -15.41
C PRO A 81 -11.93 -1.17 -16.95
N THR A 82 -13.10 -1.26 -17.58
CA THR A 82 -13.25 -1.34 -19.04
C THR A 82 -12.95 -0.01 -19.77
N LEU A 83 -12.65 1.08 -19.06
CA LEU A 83 -12.35 2.39 -19.69
C LEU A 83 -10.86 2.64 -19.99
N LEU A 84 -9.97 1.67 -19.75
CA LEU A 84 -8.53 1.81 -19.98
C LEU A 84 -7.98 0.86 -21.04
N SER A 85 -8.71 0.65 -22.16
CA SER A 85 -8.12 0.10 -23.38
C SER A 85 -7.81 1.22 -24.38
N PRO A 86 -6.58 1.31 -24.92
CA PRO A 86 -6.24 2.26 -25.97
C PRO A 86 -6.76 1.74 -27.33
N LEU A 87 -6.96 2.67 -28.28
CA LEU A 87 -7.47 2.49 -29.66
C LEU A 87 -9.01 2.59 -29.71
N THR A 88 -9.66 3.48 -30.47
CA THR A 88 -9.26 4.21 -31.67
C THR A 88 -10.15 5.46 -31.76
N TYR A 89 -9.57 6.61 -32.05
CA TYR A 89 -10.31 7.72 -32.64
C TYR A 89 -10.78 7.28 -34.03
N CYS A 90 -12.06 6.94 -34.16
CA CYS A 90 -12.73 6.84 -35.46
C CYS A 90 -14.01 7.67 -35.37
N SER A 91 -13.87 8.91 -35.80
CA SER A 91 -14.96 9.80 -36.19
C SER A 91 -15.72 9.21 -37.37
N THR A 92 -17.06 9.13 -37.26
CA THR A 92 -18.00 9.48 -38.35
C THR A 92 -19.40 9.64 -37.78
N SER A 93 -19.97 10.80 -38.07
CA SER A 93 -21.38 11.19 -37.86
C SER A 93 -22.33 10.31 -38.68
N VAL A 94 -23.52 9.99 -38.17
CA VAL A 94 -24.78 10.03 -38.95
C VAL A 94 -26.01 10.15 -38.05
N GLN A 95 -26.92 10.99 -38.53
CA GLN A 95 -28.21 11.42 -38.02
C GLN A 95 -29.31 10.35 -38.10
N THR A 96 -30.32 10.44 -37.21
CA THR A 96 -31.79 10.26 -37.40
C THR A 96 -32.41 10.25 -35.98
N GLY A 97 -33.49 10.91 -35.61
CA GLY A 97 -34.63 11.42 -36.38
C GLY A 97 -35.79 10.42 -36.33
N VAL A 98 -36.54 10.40 -35.23
CA VAL A 98 -38.00 10.15 -35.17
C VAL A 98 -38.59 10.83 -33.94
#